data_AF-A0A034W9W8-F1
#
_entry.id   AF-A0A034W9W8-F1
#
_cell.length_a   1.000
_cell.length_b   1.000
_cell.length_c   1.000
_cell.angle_alpha   90.00
_cell.angle_beta   90.00
_cell.angle_gamma   90.00
#
_symmetry.space_group_name_H-M   'P 1'
#
loop_
_entity.id
_entity.type
_entity.pdbx_description
1 polymer ?
#
loop_
_entity_poly.entity_id
_entity_poly.type
_entity_poly.pdbx_seq_one_letter_code
_entity_poly.pdbx_strand_id
1 'polypeptide(L)'
;MFKKITLLSFTLLLAMQLVACLPRPSSSESEDDNTIPHGTSTTMPTVAESAMSGGRKRLEVVLFKEYINLLNSCLQRSNQIAKDVLADPSMTSIESSAMEHERNILTKYVRDSKEALTAILPADKNDQNNRFFFAMGKDFVLEDFNGFNRRRASTTDELTPEEKVSWETLKKHGALEYTEDMEKRSKDFGCHIVDEFDKYMKSLSVSEKEKEKEMVEVWDKYTKNELNMDKAEFGEKLFLQLFQYES
;
A
#
# COMPACT_ATOMS: atom_id res chain seq x y z
N MET A 1 24.31 9.32 10.83
CA MET A 1 24.37 8.28 9.77
C MET A 1 22.96 7.82 9.34
N PHE A 2 21.93 8.68 9.48
CA PHE A 2 20.50 8.35 9.28
C PHE A 2 19.86 9.14 8.13
N LYS A 3 20.55 9.27 6.99
CA LYS A 3 20.06 10.09 5.86
C LYS A 3 19.67 9.30 4.60
N LYS A 4 19.56 7.96 4.67
CA LYS A 4 19.27 7.14 3.47
C LYS A 4 18.28 5.98 3.64
N ILE A 5 17.67 5.78 4.81
CA ILE A 5 16.81 4.61 5.06
C ILE A 5 15.32 4.98 5.10
N THR A 6 15.00 6.27 5.26
CA THR A 6 13.62 6.78 5.36
C THR A 6 12.90 6.91 4.00
N LEU A 7 13.31 6.17 2.96
CA LEU A 7 12.63 6.18 1.66
C LEU A 7 11.80 4.91 1.38
N LEU A 8 12.04 3.80 2.11
CA LEU A 8 11.37 2.52 1.85
C LEU A 8 9.86 2.55 2.14
N SER A 9 9.41 3.34 3.13
CA SER A 9 7.97 3.53 3.38
C SER A 9 7.31 4.53 2.43
N PHE A 10 8.11 5.26 1.63
CA PHE A 10 7.65 6.42 0.84
C PHE A 10 7.30 6.08 -0.61
N THR A 11 7.76 4.95 -1.15
CA THR A 11 7.63 4.63 -2.57
C THR A 11 6.19 4.32 -3.00
N LEU A 12 5.34 3.80 -2.09
CA LEU A 12 3.95 3.49 -2.42
C LEU A 12 3.06 4.74 -2.55
N LEU A 13 3.32 5.78 -1.74
CA LEU A 13 2.53 7.02 -1.69
C LEU A 13 2.99 8.08 -2.71
N LEU A 14 4.30 8.24 -2.95
CA LEU A 14 4.81 9.26 -3.88
C LEU A 14 4.67 8.87 -5.36
N ALA A 15 4.66 7.57 -5.68
CA ALA A 15 4.53 7.11 -7.07
C ALA A 15 3.14 7.43 -7.66
N MET A 16 2.07 7.44 -6.86
CA MET A 16 0.71 7.69 -7.36
C MET A 16 0.42 9.17 -7.66
N GLN A 17 1.11 10.12 -7.01
CA GLN A 17 0.90 11.55 -7.29
C GLN A 17 1.56 12.03 -8.59
N LEU A 18 2.55 11.30 -9.12
CA LEU A 18 3.27 11.69 -10.35
C LEU A 18 2.62 11.18 -11.65
N VAL A 19 1.73 10.18 -11.59
CA VAL A 19 1.01 9.68 -12.77
C VAL A 19 -0.10 10.64 -13.23
N ALA A 20 -0.63 11.48 -12.33
CA ALA A 20 -1.64 12.49 -12.65
C ALA A 20 -1.09 13.70 -13.44
N CYS A 21 0.23 13.81 -13.61
CA CYS A 21 0.89 14.96 -14.25
C CYS A 21 1.66 14.62 -15.53
N LEU A 22 1.51 13.42 -16.10
CA LEU A 22 2.10 13.11 -17.40
C LEU A 22 1.21 13.65 -18.54
N PRO A 23 1.78 14.32 -19.56
CA PRO A 23 1.02 14.77 -20.72
C PRO A 23 0.40 13.58 -21.44
N ARG A 24 -0.91 13.63 -21.62
CA ARG A 24 -1.68 12.69 -22.45
C ARG A 24 -1.11 12.69 -23.88
N PRO A 25 -0.77 11.54 -24.48
CA PRO A 25 -0.49 11.50 -25.90
C PRO A 25 -1.79 11.88 -26.64
N SER A 26 -1.69 12.88 -27.50
CA SER A 26 -2.79 13.34 -28.34
C SER A 26 -3.22 12.20 -29.29
N SER A 27 -4.37 11.58 -29.05
CA SER A 27 -5.08 10.86 -30.11
C SER A 27 -5.99 11.87 -30.82
N SER A 28 -5.67 12.15 -32.07
CA SER A 28 -6.49 12.94 -32.98
C SER A 28 -7.91 12.39 -33.05
N GLU A 29 -8.88 13.29 -32.95
CA GLU A 29 -10.27 13.06 -33.33
C GLU A 29 -10.34 12.61 -34.80
N SER A 30 -11.14 11.57 -35.06
CA SER A 30 -11.89 11.49 -36.32
C SER A 30 -13.26 10.90 -35.99
N GLU A 31 -14.27 11.76 -36.10
CA GLU A 31 -15.69 11.39 -36.15
C GLU A 31 -16.00 10.61 -37.44
N ASP A 32 -17.16 9.93 -37.39
CA ASP A 32 -17.91 9.24 -38.45
C ASP A 32 -17.42 7.85 -38.89
N ASP A 33 -18.20 6.79 -38.64
CA ASP A 33 -19.39 6.51 -39.45
C ASP A 33 -20.21 5.33 -38.88
N ASN A 34 -21.53 5.44 -39.00
CA ASN A 34 -22.50 4.42 -38.60
C ASN A 34 -22.52 3.28 -39.62
N THR A 35 -22.17 2.05 -39.23
CA THR A 35 -22.75 0.87 -39.90
C THR A 35 -22.73 -0.36 -39.01
N ILE A 36 -23.92 -0.89 -38.72
CA ILE A 36 -24.12 -2.24 -38.18
C ILE A 36 -23.92 -3.23 -39.34
N PRO A 37 -23.15 -4.31 -39.14
CA PRO A 37 -23.56 -5.58 -39.71
C PRO A 37 -23.61 -6.69 -38.65
N HIS A 38 -24.79 -7.32 -38.58
CA HIS A 38 -25.01 -8.61 -37.95
C HIS A 38 -24.01 -9.64 -38.45
N GLY A 39 -23.29 -10.26 -37.52
CA GLY A 39 -22.43 -11.41 -37.78
C GLY A 39 -22.25 -12.22 -36.50
N THR A 40 -23.17 -13.16 -36.25
CA THR A 40 -23.10 -14.11 -35.15
C THR A 40 -21.92 -15.07 -35.39
N SER A 41 -20.74 -14.75 -34.86
CA SER A 41 -19.69 -15.72 -34.62
C SER A 41 -19.53 -15.90 -33.11
N THR A 42 -20.20 -16.93 -32.60
CA THR A 42 -19.94 -17.51 -31.29
C THR A 42 -18.52 -18.08 -31.31
N THR A 43 -17.55 -17.23 -31.00
CA THR A 43 -16.20 -17.68 -30.69
C THR A 43 -16.25 -18.27 -29.29
N MET A 44 -16.30 -19.59 -29.21
CA MET A 44 -16.10 -20.30 -27.95
C MET A 44 -14.77 -19.87 -27.34
N PRO A 45 -14.72 -19.46 -26.05
CA PRO A 45 -13.46 -19.16 -25.40
C PRO A 45 -12.62 -20.43 -25.44
N THR A 46 -11.48 -20.35 -26.12
CA THR A 46 -10.55 -21.46 -26.19
C THR A 46 -10.06 -21.71 -24.76
N VAL A 47 -10.02 -22.97 -24.32
CA VAL A 47 -9.65 -23.40 -22.95
C VAL A 47 -8.31 -22.82 -22.45
N ALA A 48 -7.49 -22.24 -23.33
CA ALA A 48 -6.26 -21.54 -23.02
C ALA A 48 -6.41 -20.10 -22.47
N GLU A 49 -7.56 -19.43 -22.62
CA GLU A 49 -7.81 -18.12 -22.01
C GLU A 49 -8.25 -18.21 -20.54
N SER A 50 -8.82 -19.34 -20.13
CA SER A 50 -9.32 -19.51 -18.75
C SER A 50 -8.20 -19.86 -17.75
N ALA A 51 -7.19 -20.64 -18.17
CA ALA A 51 -6.08 -21.05 -17.30
C ALA A 51 -5.13 -19.89 -16.92
N MET A 52 -4.82 -19.04 -17.89
CA MET A 52 -3.92 -17.89 -17.75
C MET A 52 -4.45 -16.85 -16.75
N SER A 53 -5.77 -16.69 -16.70
CA SER A 53 -6.41 -15.83 -15.71
C SER A 53 -6.35 -16.41 -14.30
N GLY A 54 -6.21 -17.73 -14.14
CA GLY A 54 -6.29 -18.39 -12.84
C GLY A 54 -5.04 -18.18 -11.97
N GLY A 55 -3.84 -18.36 -12.56
CA GLY A 55 -2.57 -18.24 -11.84
C GLY A 55 -2.31 -16.83 -11.32
N ARG A 56 -2.45 -15.82 -12.19
CA ARG A 56 -2.28 -14.42 -11.85
C ARG A 56 -3.30 -13.93 -10.83
N LYS A 57 -4.60 -14.23 -11.03
CA LYS A 57 -5.64 -13.90 -10.05
C LYS A 57 -5.38 -14.54 -8.70
N ARG A 58 -4.87 -15.78 -8.66
CA ARG A 58 -4.51 -16.45 -7.40
C ARG A 58 -3.36 -15.73 -6.70
N LEU A 59 -2.32 -15.33 -7.43
CA LEU A 59 -1.23 -14.52 -6.89
C LEU A 59 -1.77 -13.22 -6.28
N GLU A 60 -2.56 -12.46 -7.04
CA GLU A 60 -3.16 -11.20 -6.58
C GLU A 60 -4.03 -11.38 -5.32
N VAL A 61 -4.84 -12.44 -5.24
CA VAL A 61 -5.65 -12.77 -4.05
C VAL A 61 -4.76 -12.99 -2.82
N VAL A 62 -3.69 -13.76 -2.98
CA VAL A 62 -2.77 -14.08 -1.88
C VAL A 62 -2.07 -12.82 -1.40
N LEU A 63 -1.49 -12.04 -2.32
CA LEU A 63 -0.78 -10.80 -1.99
C LEU A 63 -1.71 -9.77 -1.35
N PHE A 64 -2.95 -9.63 -1.87
CA PHE A 64 -3.94 -8.74 -1.29
C PHE A 64 -4.29 -9.13 0.15
N LYS A 65 -4.54 -10.43 0.40
CA LYS A 65 -4.85 -10.91 1.75
C LYS A 65 -3.72 -10.60 2.73
N GLU A 66 -2.47 -10.85 2.33
CA GLU A 66 -1.32 -10.57 3.19
C GLU A 66 -1.09 -9.06 3.39
N TYR A 67 -1.36 -8.24 2.37
CA TYR A 67 -1.32 -6.79 2.52
C TYR A 67 -2.36 -6.28 3.52
N ILE A 68 -3.59 -6.80 3.47
CA ILE A 68 -4.63 -6.48 4.46
C ILE A 68 -4.23 -6.93 5.87
N ASN A 69 -3.57 -8.08 6.02
CA ASN A 69 -3.06 -8.54 7.31
C ASN A 69 -1.99 -7.59 7.87
N LEU A 70 -1.09 -7.11 7.01
CA LEU A 70 -0.09 -6.10 7.37
C LEU A 70 -0.77 -4.80 7.85
N LEU A 71 -1.67 -4.24 7.04
CA LEU A 71 -2.39 -2.99 7.38
C LEU A 71 -3.19 -3.12 8.67
N ASN A 72 -3.91 -4.24 8.86
CA ASN A 72 -4.67 -4.48 10.09
C ASN A 72 -3.76 -4.58 11.32
N SER A 73 -2.60 -5.24 11.19
CA SER A 73 -1.62 -5.34 12.29
C SER A 73 -1.09 -3.95 12.68
N CYS A 74 -0.77 -3.12 11.69
CA CYS A 74 -0.32 -1.75 11.93
C CYS A 74 -1.42 -0.92 12.60
N LEU A 75 -2.63 -0.90 12.03
CA LEU A 75 -3.79 -0.18 12.58
C LEU A 75 -4.12 -0.59 14.02
N GLN A 76 -4.05 -1.89 14.35
CA GLN A 76 -4.27 -2.37 15.72
C GLN A 76 -3.24 -1.79 16.68
N ARG A 77 -1.95 -1.86 16.30
CA ARG A 77 -0.86 -1.41 17.16
C ARG A 77 -0.90 0.10 17.36
N SER A 78 -1.02 0.88 16.30
CA SER A 78 -1.09 2.35 16.39
C SER A 78 -2.37 2.84 17.05
N ASN A 79 -3.52 2.17 16.88
CA ASN A 79 -4.74 2.48 17.63
C ASN A 79 -4.54 2.33 19.13
N GLN A 80 -3.86 1.26 19.56
CA GLN A 80 -3.56 1.02 20.96
C GLN A 80 -2.63 2.11 21.51
N ILE A 81 -1.56 2.46 20.78
CA ILE A 81 -0.65 3.56 21.16
C ILE A 81 -1.43 4.87 21.32
N ALA A 82 -2.28 5.22 20.37
CA ALA A 82 -3.05 6.46 20.43
C ALA A 82 -4.00 6.51 21.64
N LYS A 83 -4.62 5.37 22.02
CA LYS A 83 -5.43 5.27 23.24
C LYS A 83 -4.59 5.45 24.50
N ASP A 84 -3.44 4.81 24.57
CA ASP A 84 -2.56 4.87 25.74
C ASP A 84 -1.98 6.28 25.92
N VAL A 85 -1.63 6.96 24.82
CA VAL A 85 -1.26 8.37 24.82
C VAL A 85 -2.41 9.23 25.36
N LEU A 86 -3.62 9.09 24.83
CA LEU A 86 -4.78 9.87 25.28
C LEU A 86 -5.12 9.66 26.76
N ALA A 87 -4.84 8.48 27.30
CA ALA A 87 -5.05 8.14 28.71
C ALA A 87 -3.91 8.63 29.62
N ASP A 88 -2.79 9.09 29.06
CA ASP A 88 -1.64 9.54 29.84
C ASP A 88 -1.93 10.90 30.51
N PRO A 89 -1.70 11.04 31.84
CA PRO A 89 -1.90 12.32 32.54
C PRO A 89 -1.11 13.49 31.95
N SER A 90 0.02 13.22 31.29
CA SER A 90 0.79 14.24 30.57
C SER A 90 -0.02 14.90 29.46
N MET A 91 -0.97 14.20 28.84
CA MET A 91 -1.83 14.79 27.81
C MET A 91 -2.81 15.84 28.34
N THR A 92 -2.94 15.97 29.66
CA THR A 92 -3.75 16.98 30.34
C THR A 92 -2.92 17.98 31.15
N SER A 93 -1.58 17.94 31.06
CA SER A 93 -0.72 18.81 31.87
C SER A 93 -0.69 20.27 31.40
N ILE A 94 -1.14 20.55 30.17
CA ILE A 94 -1.22 21.88 29.59
C ILE A 94 -2.67 22.15 29.19
N GLU A 95 -3.26 23.20 29.75
CA GLU A 95 -4.56 23.71 29.36
C GLU A 95 -4.38 24.77 28.27
N SER A 96 -4.40 24.34 27.01
CA SER A 96 -4.34 25.22 25.85
C SER A 96 -5.15 24.66 24.67
N SER A 97 -5.56 25.54 23.75
CA SER A 97 -6.23 25.15 22.51
C SER A 97 -5.32 24.31 21.61
N ALA A 98 -4.00 24.55 21.64
CA ALA A 98 -3.02 23.73 20.92
C ALA A 98 -2.97 22.30 21.49
N MET A 99 -3.00 22.14 22.82
CA MET A 99 -3.00 20.81 23.43
C MET A 99 -4.32 20.08 23.19
N GLU A 100 -5.43 20.81 23.16
CA GLU A 100 -6.72 20.27 22.75
C GLU A 100 -6.70 19.78 21.30
N HIS A 101 -6.03 20.52 20.40
CA HIS A 101 -5.85 20.10 19.02
C HIS A 101 -5.07 18.78 18.89
N GLU A 102 -3.95 18.63 19.63
CA GLU A 102 -3.19 17.38 19.70
C GLU A 102 -4.09 16.18 20.10
N ARG A 103 -4.86 16.35 21.19
CA ARG A 103 -5.79 15.31 21.68
C ARG A 103 -6.90 15.01 20.67
N ASN A 104 -7.42 16.03 19.98
CA ASN A 104 -8.49 15.86 18.99
C ASN A 104 -8.01 15.07 17.76
N ILE A 105 -6.77 15.28 17.30
CA ILE A 105 -6.21 14.48 16.20
C ILE A 105 -6.12 13.01 16.60
N LEU A 106 -5.57 12.71 17.78
CA LEU A 106 -5.45 11.33 18.27
C LEU A 106 -6.83 10.70 18.52
N THR A 107 -7.79 11.47 19.03
CA THR A 107 -9.18 11.00 19.26
C THR A 107 -9.86 10.64 17.94
N LYS A 108 -9.73 11.51 16.92
CA LYS A 108 -10.18 11.22 15.55
C LYS A 108 -9.53 9.94 15.05
N TYR A 109 -8.20 9.83 15.16
CA TYR A 109 -7.48 8.65 14.70
C TYR A 109 -7.96 7.36 15.38
N VAL A 110 -8.20 7.36 16.69
CA VAL A 110 -8.71 6.19 17.41
C VAL A 110 -10.07 5.72 16.89
N ARG A 111 -10.97 6.67 16.56
CA ARG A 111 -12.28 6.35 15.98
C ARG A 111 -12.12 5.80 14.56
N ASP A 112 -11.39 6.51 13.71
CA ASP A 112 -11.29 6.20 12.29
C ASP A 112 -10.53 4.88 12.06
N SER A 113 -9.48 4.59 12.85
CA SER A 113 -8.77 3.30 12.81
C SER A 113 -9.63 2.14 13.33
N LYS A 114 -10.52 2.37 14.31
CA LYS A 114 -11.49 1.35 14.73
C LYS A 114 -12.48 1.04 13.60
N GLU A 115 -13.00 2.07 12.93
CA GLU A 115 -13.87 1.91 11.77
C GLU A 115 -13.16 1.13 10.65
N ALA A 116 -11.94 1.55 10.30
CA ALA A 116 -11.11 0.88 9.31
C ALA A 116 -10.84 -0.60 9.66
N LEU A 117 -10.59 -0.93 10.94
CA LEU A 117 -10.38 -2.31 11.38
C LEU A 117 -11.64 -3.17 11.26
N THR A 118 -12.83 -2.59 11.49
CA THR A 118 -14.11 -3.28 11.35
C THR A 118 -14.64 -3.32 9.92
N ALA A 119 -14.08 -2.53 9.01
CA ALA A 119 -14.44 -2.56 7.61
C ALA A 119 -14.09 -3.91 6.98
N ILE A 120 -15.04 -4.47 6.24
CA ILE A 120 -14.91 -5.74 5.53
C ILE A 120 -15.20 -5.48 4.06
N LEU A 121 -14.38 -6.03 3.16
CA LEU A 121 -14.65 -6.01 1.73
C LEU A 121 -15.87 -6.90 1.42
N PRO A 122 -16.94 -6.37 0.83
CA PRO A 122 -18.11 -7.17 0.47
C PRO A 122 -17.73 -8.34 -0.45
N ALA A 123 -18.34 -9.52 -0.24
CA ALA A 123 -17.99 -10.74 -0.97
C ALA A 123 -18.23 -10.62 -2.49
N ASP A 124 -19.20 -9.80 -2.88
CA ASP A 124 -19.56 -9.46 -4.26
C ASP A 124 -18.63 -8.41 -4.90
N LYS A 125 -17.78 -7.74 -4.10
CA LYS A 125 -16.82 -6.70 -4.53
C LYS A 125 -15.38 -7.19 -4.39
N ASN A 126 -15.10 -8.37 -4.93
CA ASN A 126 -13.81 -9.03 -4.80
C ASN A 126 -12.97 -8.97 -6.08
N ASP A 127 -13.27 -8.07 -7.02
CA ASP A 127 -12.37 -7.77 -8.14
C ASP A 127 -11.16 -6.94 -7.69
N GLN A 128 -10.17 -6.84 -8.57
CA GLN A 128 -8.89 -6.19 -8.31
C GLN A 128 -9.04 -4.71 -7.88
N ASN A 129 -9.93 -3.95 -8.53
CA ASN A 129 -10.12 -2.53 -8.23
C ASN A 129 -10.75 -2.34 -6.85
N ASN A 130 -11.80 -3.10 -6.54
CA ASN A 130 -12.44 -3.01 -5.22
C ASN A 130 -11.49 -3.43 -4.08
N ARG A 131 -10.69 -4.48 -4.28
CA ARG A 131 -9.63 -4.87 -3.34
C ARG A 131 -8.66 -3.73 -3.09
N PHE A 132 -8.19 -3.09 -4.16
CA PHE A 132 -7.26 -1.98 -4.03
C PHE A 132 -7.83 -0.80 -3.27
N PHE A 133 -8.99 -0.28 -3.66
CA PHE A 133 -9.60 0.87 -2.99
C PHE A 133 -9.86 0.57 -1.50
N PHE A 134 -10.20 -0.67 -1.18
CA PHE A 134 -10.36 -1.10 0.21
C PHE A 134 -9.04 -1.09 0.99
N ALA A 135 -7.94 -1.58 0.42
CA ALA A 135 -6.63 -1.48 1.05
C ALA A 135 -6.16 -0.03 1.18
N MET A 136 -6.35 0.79 0.15
CA MET A 136 -6.03 2.22 0.16
C MET A 136 -6.77 2.98 1.26
N GLY A 137 -8.04 2.65 1.51
CA GLY A 137 -8.79 3.25 2.61
C GLY A 137 -8.17 2.98 3.98
N LYS A 138 -7.68 1.76 4.22
CA LYS A 138 -6.99 1.39 5.47
C LYS A 138 -5.63 2.08 5.58
N ASP A 139 -4.88 2.11 4.48
CA ASP A 139 -3.57 2.76 4.41
C ASP A 139 -3.67 4.28 4.65
N PHE A 140 -4.66 4.93 4.06
CA PHE A 140 -4.94 6.35 4.28
C PHE A 140 -5.18 6.67 5.76
N VAL A 141 -5.97 5.85 6.46
CA VAL A 141 -6.19 6.01 7.90
C VAL A 141 -4.89 5.80 8.67
N LEU A 142 -4.06 4.82 8.30
CA LEU A 142 -2.77 4.59 8.93
C LEU A 142 -1.82 5.80 8.77
N GLU A 143 -1.85 6.46 7.62
CA GLU A 143 -1.04 7.63 7.33
C GLU A 143 -1.41 8.85 8.18
N ASP A 144 -2.65 8.97 8.67
CA ASP A 144 -3.02 10.00 9.66
C ASP A 144 -2.13 9.89 10.92
N PHE A 145 -1.92 8.68 11.42
CA PHE A 145 -1.05 8.43 12.59
C PHE A 145 0.44 8.54 12.25
N ASN A 146 0.87 7.93 11.16
CA ASN A 146 2.28 7.97 10.75
C ASN A 146 2.72 9.42 10.43
N GLY A 147 1.87 10.19 9.77
CA GLY A 147 2.10 11.60 9.47
C GLY A 147 2.07 12.48 10.71
N PHE A 148 1.24 12.17 11.71
CA PHE A 148 1.27 12.81 13.02
C PHE A 148 2.59 12.52 13.75
N ASN A 149 2.99 11.26 13.81
CA ASN A 149 4.23 10.81 14.43
C ASN A 149 5.46 11.47 13.77
N ARG A 150 5.53 11.42 12.44
CA ARG A 150 6.65 11.95 11.64
C ARG A 150 6.84 13.46 11.80
N ARG A 151 5.75 14.24 11.87
CA ARG A 151 5.82 15.68 12.12
C ARG A 151 6.52 15.99 13.45
N ARG A 152 6.23 15.21 14.49
CA ARG A 152 6.83 15.36 15.83
C ARG A 152 8.24 14.80 15.93
N ALA A 153 8.56 13.77 15.16
CA ALA A 153 9.91 13.22 15.07
C ALA A 153 10.86 14.08 14.20
N SER A 154 10.34 15.04 13.43
CA SER A 154 11.15 15.89 12.58
C SER A 154 12.09 16.77 13.41
N THR A 155 13.34 16.91 12.95
CA THR A 155 14.34 17.81 13.55
C THR A 155 14.45 19.14 12.80
N THR A 156 13.58 19.37 11.81
CA THR A 156 13.62 20.58 10.96
C THR A 156 13.06 21.81 11.67
N ASP A 157 12.01 21.61 12.45
CA ASP A 157 11.24 22.67 13.09
C ASP A 157 11.27 22.45 14.61
N GLU A 158 11.33 23.56 15.37
CA GLU A 158 11.25 23.46 16.81
C GLU A 158 9.80 23.14 17.24
N LEU A 159 9.63 22.06 17.99
CA LEU A 159 8.34 21.68 18.53
C LEU A 159 7.84 22.71 19.56
N THR A 160 6.56 23.03 19.48
CA THR A 160 5.83 23.76 20.53
C THR A 160 5.84 22.98 21.85
N PRO A 161 5.59 23.62 23.01
CA PRO A 161 5.48 22.91 24.29
C PRO A 161 4.48 21.74 24.27
N GLU A 162 3.34 21.93 23.62
CA GLU A 162 2.29 20.91 23.45
C GLU A 162 2.74 19.76 22.57
N GLU A 163 3.38 20.03 21.44
CA GLU A 163 3.95 19.00 20.56
C GLU A 163 5.08 18.23 21.25
N LYS A 164 5.89 18.89 22.10
CA LYS A 164 6.92 18.22 22.93
C LYS A 164 6.27 17.23 23.89
N VAL A 165 5.22 17.64 24.61
CA VAL A 165 4.47 16.75 25.51
C VAL A 165 3.87 15.57 24.74
N SER A 166 3.22 15.85 23.61
CA SER A 166 2.64 14.84 22.72
C SER A 166 3.70 13.84 22.23
N TRP A 167 4.87 14.33 21.81
CA TRP A 167 5.97 13.51 21.32
C TRP A 167 6.60 12.64 22.40
N GLU A 168 6.91 13.20 23.57
CA GLU A 168 7.45 12.42 24.68
C GLU A 168 6.48 11.33 25.14
N THR A 169 5.18 11.63 25.12
CA THR A 169 4.13 10.67 25.47
C THR A 169 4.00 9.57 24.40
N LEU A 170 4.07 9.91 23.11
CA LEU A 170 4.12 8.92 22.02
C LEU A 170 5.30 7.96 22.18
N LYS A 171 6.50 8.48 22.44
CA LYS A 171 7.69 7.65 22.68
C LYS A 171 7.51 6.73 23.89
N LYS A 172 7.02 7.26 25.00
CA LYS A 172 6.73 6.50 26.23
C LYS A 172 5.80 5.31 25.97
N HIS A 173 4.85 5.45 25.04
CA HIS A 173 3.85 4.43 24.72
C HIS A 173 4.18 3.60 23.47
N GLY A 174 5.42 3.64 22.99
CA GLY A 174 5.91 2.65 22.03
C GLY A 174 5.89 3.09 20.55
N ALA A 175 5.82 4.38 20.25
CA ALA A 175 5.78 4.88 18.87
C ALA A 175 7.08 4.60 18.08
N LEU A 176 8.23 4.54 18.75
CA LEU A 176 9.51 4.22 18.12
C LEU A 176 9.57 2.74 17.74
N GLU A 177 9.22 1.87 18.67
CA GLU A 177 9.16 0.42 18.50
C GLU A 177 8.15 0.05 17.40
N TYR A 178 7.00 0.74 17.37
CA TYR A 178 6.04 0.58 16.27
C TYR A 178 6.63 0.94 14.91
N THR A 179 7.44 2.01 14.83
CA THR A 179 8.07 2.44 13.57
C THR A 179 9.08 1.39 13.09
N GLU A 180 9.90 0.85 13.99
CA GLU A 180 10.86 -0.22 13.68
C GLU A 180 10.16 -1.51 13.26
N ASP A 181 9.12 -1.92 14.00
CA ASP A 181 8.31 -3.10 13.69
C ASP A 181 7.61 -2.97 12.33
N MET A 182 7.09 -1.79 12.01
CA MET A 182 6.46 -1.51 10.72
C MET A 182 7.47 -1.63 9.59
N GLU A 183 8.66 -1.04 9.72
CA GLU A 183 9.72 -1.13 8.70
C GLU A 183 10.12 -2.58 8.45
N LYS A 184 10.32 -3.35 9.51
CA LYS A 184 10.65 -4.77 9.42
C LYS A 184 9.55 -5.57 8.71
N ARG A 185 8.29 -5.40 9.11
CA ARG A 185 7.16 -6.12 8.52
C ARG A 185 6.94 -5.75 7.05
N SER A 186 7.16 -4.50 6.66
CA SER A 186 7.10 -4.08 5.26
C SER A 186 8.19 -4.75 4.43
N LYS A 187 9.42 -4.85 4.94
CA LYS A 187 10.51 -5.59 4.28
C LYS A 187 10.20 -7.08 4.14
N ASP A 188 9.67 -7.69 5.21
CA ASP A 188 9.26 -9.10 5.19
C ASP A 188 8.14 -9.34 4.17
N PHE A 189 7.18 -8.42 4.06
CA PHE A 189 6.12 -8.44 3.05
C PHE A 189 6.67 -8.32 1.62
N GLY A 190 7.59 -7.37 1.38
CA GLY A 190 8.31 -7.24 0.11
C GLY A 190 9.00 -8.56 -0.28
N CYS A 191 9.70 -9.18 0.66
CA CYS A 191 10.34 -10.48 0.42
C CYS A 191 9.32 -11.58 0.10
N HIS A 192 8.19 -11.61 0.80
CA HIS A 192 7.11 -12.56 0.56
C HIS A 192 6.48 -12.42 -0.83
N ILE A 193 6.32 -11.19 -1.34
CA ILE A 193 5.83 -10.93 -2.70
C ILE A 193 6.72 -11.63 -3.72
N VAL A 194 8.05 -11.50 -3.58
CA VAL A 194 9.00 -12.14 -4.49
C VAL A 194 8.90 -13.67 -4.42
N ASP A 195 8.68 -14.24 -3.22
CA ASP A 195 8.52 -15.69 -3.06
C ASP A 195 7.24 -16.23 -3.72
N GLU A 196 6.12 -15.51 -3.61
CA GLU A 196 4.89 -15.90 -4.30
C GLU A 196 4.99 -15.68 -5.82
N PHE A 197 5.69 -14.63 -6.25
CA PHE A 197 5.93 -14.37 -7.67
C PHE A 197 6.85 -15.41 -8.31
N ASP A 198 7.89 -15.88 -7.61
CA ASP A 198 8.74 -16.99 -8.09
C ASP A 198 7.92 -18.28 -8.30
N LYS A 199 7.03 -18.62 -7.36
CA LYS A 199 6.11 -19.76 -7.51
C LYS A 199 5.21 -19.59 -8.72
N TYR A 200 4.69 -18.37 -8.93
CA TYR A 200 3.89 -18.03 -10.11
C TYR A 200 4.69 -18.22 -11.40
N MET A 201 5.87 -17.63 -11.52
CA MET A 201 6.76 -17.74 -12.71
C MET A 201 7.12 -19.18 -13.05
N LYS A 202 7.38 -20.02 -12.03
CA LYS A 202 7.67 -21.46 -12.19
C LYS A 202 6.45 -22.27 -12.64
N SER A 203 5.24 -21.80 -12.35
CA SER A 203 4.01 -22.48 -12.74
C SER A 203 3.58 -22.20 -14.19
N LEU A 204 4.14 -21.16 -14.84
CA LEU A 204 3.78 -20.79 -16.20
C LEU A 204 4.29 -21.80 -17.23
N SER A 205 3.39 -22.27 -18.09
CA SER A 205 3.72 -22.98 -19.32
C SER A 205 4.41 -22.06 -20.34
N VAL A 206 4.99 -22.64 -21.40
CA VAL A 206 5.69 -21.87 -22.45
C VAL A 206 4.75 -20.85 -23.12
N SER A 207 3.50 -21.23 -23.39
CA SER A 207 2.51 -20.32 -23.98
C SER A 207 2.06 -19.23 -23.02
N GLU A 208 2.00 -19.50 -21.72
CA GLU A 208 1.70 -18.50 -20.69
C GLU A 208 2.85 -17.49 -20.51
N LYS A 209 4.10 -17.96 -20.57
CA LYS A 209 5.28 -17.07 -20.50
C LYS A 209 5.33 -16.06 -21.65
N GLU A 210 4.87 -16.44 -22.84
CA GLU A 210 4.80 -15.49 -23.96
C GLU A 210 3.73 -14.41 -23.73
N LYS A 211 2.63 -14.75 -23.04
CA LYS A 211 1.59 -13.75 -22.72
C LYS A 211 1.98 -12.87 -21.53
N GLU A 212 2.79 -13.38 -20.61
CA GLU A 212 3.34 -12.65 -19.45
C GLU A 212 4.76 -12.16 -19.70
N LYS A 213 5.10 -11.88 -20.97
CA LYS A 213 6.47 -11.60 -21.41
C LYS A 213 7.16 -10.49 -20.62
N GLU A 214 6.46 -9.39 -20.35
CA GLU A 214 7.02 -8.27 -19.59
C GLU A 214 7.39 -8.68 -18.16
N MET A 215 6.52 -9.46 -17.50
CA MET A 215 6.77 -9.97 -16.14
C MET A 215 7.91 -10.98 -16.12
N VAL A 216 8.01 -11.83 -17.15
CA VAL A 216 9.11 -12.79 -17.32
C VAL A 216 10.43 -12.05 -17.56
N GLU A 217 10.45 -11.00 -18.39
CA GLU A 217 11.66 -10.21 -18.64
C GLU A 217 12.16 -9.50 -17.38
N VAL A 218 11.26 -8.91 -16.59
CA VAL A 218 11.61 -8.27 -15.31
C VAL A 218 12.12 -9.31 -14.32
N TRP A 219 11.50 -10.48 -14.24
CA TRP A 219 11.94 -11.60 -13.42
C TRP A 219 13.35 -12.09 -13.80
N ASP A 220 13.61 -12.25 -15.09
CA ASP A 220 14.90 -12.69 -15.61
C ASP A 220 16.01 -11.68 -15.28
N LYS A 221 15.74 -10.38 -15.44
CA LYS A 221 16.70 -9.32 -15.07
C LYS A 221 16.99 -9.35 -13.57
N TYR A 222 15.97 -9.53 -12.72
CA TYR A 222 16.16 -9.64 -11.28
C TYR A 222 17.01 -10.86 -10.90
N THR A 223 16.66 -12.05 -11.41
CA THR A 223 17.37 -13.29 -11.07
C THR A 223 18.80 -13.35 -11.62
N LYS A 224 19.11 -12.60 -12.67
CA LYS A 224 20.48 -12.40 -13.20
C LYS A 224 21.26 -11.29 -12.47
N ASN A 225 20.69 -10.69 -11.42
CA ASN A 225 21.26 -9.56 -10.68
C ASN A 225 21.51 -8.30 -11.55
N GLU A 226 20.76 -8.11 -12.63
CA GLU A 226 20.92 -6.97 -13.54
C GLU A 226 20.21 -5.71 -13.03
N LEU A 227 19.27 -5.85 -12.10
CA LEU A 227 18.48 -4.73 -11.57
C LEU A 227 19.14 -3.98 -10.40
N ASN A 228 20.21 -4.53 -9.78
CA ASN A 228 20.86 -3.96 -8.58
C ASN A 228 19.87 -3.61 -7.45
N MET A 229 18.85 -4.44 -7.23
CA MET A 229 17.85 -4.28 -6.17
C MET A 229 17.95 -5.43 -5.19
N ASP A 230 17.71 -5.14 -3.91
CA ASP A 230 17.49 -6.21 -2.95
C ASP A 230 16.10 -6.85 -3.12
N LYS A 231 15.88 -7.98 -2.44
CA LYS A 231 14.63 -8.74 -2.56
C LYS A 231 13.41 -7.94 -2.11
N ALA A 232 13.53 -7.14 -1.05
CA ALA A 232 12.42 -6.36 -0.52
C ALA A 232 12.06 -5.23 -1.50
N GLU A 233 13.07 -4.49 -1.99
CA GLU A 233 12.90 -3.42 -2.97
C GLU A 233 12.27 -3.95 -4.27
N PHE A 234 12.72 -5.11 -4.74
CA PHE A 234 12.12 -5.75 -5.91
C PHE A 234 10.66 -6.15 -5.68
N GLY A 235 10.35 -6.71 -4.50
CA GLY A 235 9.00 -7.07 -4.11
C GLY A 235 8.04 -5.87 -4.07
N GLU A 236 8.49 -4.73 -3.55
CA GLU A 236 7.71 -3.49 -3.54
C GLU A 236 7.35 -3.03 -4.97
N LYS A 237 8.33 -3.06 -5.89
CA LYS A 237 8.09 -2.70 -7.30
C LYS A 237 7.17 -3.68 -8.00
N LEU A 238 7.33 -4.98 -7.74
CA LEU A 238 6.42 -6.01 -8.24
C LEU A 238 4.99 -5.80 -7.75
N PHE A 239 4.81 -5.47 -6.47
CA PHE A 239 3.48 -5.17 -5.93
C PHE A 239 2.84 -4.00 -6.67
N LEU A 240 3.56 -2.89 -6.86
CA LEU A 240 3.06 -1.77 -7.65
C LEU A 240 2.71 -2.18 -9.08
N GLN A 241 3.52 -3.01 -9.75
CA GLN A 241 3.26 -3.46 -11.11
C GLN A 241 2.05 -4.41 -11.21
N LEU A 242 1.90 -5.34 -10.25
CA LEU A 242 0.76 -6.26 -10.20
C LEU A 242 -0.56 -5.54 -9.92
N PHE A 243 -0.48 -4.39 -9.26
CA PHE A 243 -1.60 -3.54 -8.93
C PHE A 243 -1.55 -2.20 -9.67
N GLN A 244 -0.91 -2.12 -10.86
CA GLN A 244 -0.97 -0.95 -11.73
C GLN A 244 -2.36 -0.88 -12.38
N TYR A 245 -3.02 0.27 -12.23
CA TYR A 245 -4.35 0.52 -12.79
C TYR A 245 -4.24 1.02 -14.22
N GLU A 246 -5.05 0.45 -15.11
CA GLU A 246 -5.44 1.18 -16.33
C GLU A 246 -6.34 2.34 -15.88
N SER A 247 -5.81 3.56 -15.98
CA SER A 247 -6.54 4.82 -15.79
C SER A 247 -7.26 5.24 -17.06
#